data_AF-A0A3P3R0R3-F1
#
_entry.id   AF-A0A3P3R0R3-F1
#
_cell.length_a   1.000
_cell.length_b   1.000
_cell.length_c   1.000
_cell.angle_alpha   90.00
_cell.angle_beta   90.00
_cell.angle_gamma   90.00
#
_symmetry.space_group_name_H-M   'P 1'
#
loop_
_entity.id
_entity.type
_entity.pdbx_description
1 polymer ?
#
loop_
_entity_poly.entity_id
_entity_poly.type
_entity_poly.pdbx_seq_one_letter_code
_entity_poly.pdbx_strand_id
1 'polypeptide(L)'
;MKLEYKKRIYWLLRFILIVCVVNVLTGFYEMCSTIKNANANQIIWKGKRYNKDETGYHSIDEIKYLVDIPTDCDIKDIWAVASYYAKDDSECDTRLKELKNIYDEGGEKAVVDDIMSKDVGDDKKTMMEYLIVDGCLIRSLGNDTELLNNVLEYCYDRDYGLLGYKRYIDIGNKLYKKNGKLERIIEAFETLSKYTIDRAIVMPKSEDGDESATETVYYHRMIQLFQTFSSLLYFDDNLLAAKSYPGMDNKKYIVRASIKENYDIVLSYKKYRSFIDLGHISIYGRYKNLNMIIKRVSIRDLDDFDITNYISLKSPATYMVEDKLIDLKIISKIFRLCGTYVIVYDSDIHTLEGLSYGFYPVLPVYSYFDVYNLVESPDSHYIDTIEAINNFNTNFSKGGYLEEFANDVGYDGNNQLTLGNFGEKIDELCNMEEKIYRFLYVGYNIDISSIVNDFTGREPLHKKD
;
A
#
# COMPACT_ATOMS: atom_id res chain seq x y z
N MET A 1 10.90 -33.42 -57.73
CA MET A 1 9.65 -33.31 -56.94
C MET A 1 9.73 -33.80 -55.48
N LYS A 2 10.32 -34.97 -55.16
CA LYS A 2 10.33 -35.51 -53.77
C LYS A 2 11.28 -34.82 -52.77
N LEU A 3 12.36 -34.18 -53.20
CA LEU A 3 13.38 -33.61 -52.30
C LEU A 3 12.99 -32.24 -51.73
N GLU A 4 12.40 -31.36 -52.54
CA GLU A 4 11.90 -30.04 -52.09
C GLU A 4 10.73 -30.18 -51.10
N TYR A 5 9.85 -31.16 -51.32
CA TYR A 5 8.74 -31.45 -50.43
C TYR A 5 9.23 -31.89 -49.03
N LYS A 6 10.25 -32.76 -48.97
CA LYS A 6 10.91 -33.15 -47.71
C LYS A 6 11.60 -31.96 -47.02
N LYS A 7 12.28 -31.08 -47.77
CA LYS A 7 12.90 -29.86 -47.21
C LYS A 7 11.86 -28.91 -46.62
N ARG A 8 10.70 -28.73 -47.28
CA ARG A 8 9.59 -27.90 -46.78
C ARG A 8 8.97 -28.48 -45.50
N ILE A 9 8.73 -29.79 -45.45
CA ILE A 9 8.24 -30.47 -44.24
C ILE A 9 9.23 -30.32 -43.09
N TYR A 10 10.54 -30.47 -43.36
CA TYR A 10 11.57 -30.32 -42.34
C TYR A 10 11.65 -28.90 -41.77
N TRP A 11 11.54 -27.88 -42.64
CA TRP A 11 11.44 -26.48 -42.21
C TRP A 11 10.16 -26.19 -41.42
N LEU A 12 9.03 -26.74 -41.83
CA LEU A 12 7.76 -26.61 -41.11
C LEU A 12 7.85 -27.25 -39.72
N LEU A 13 8.41 -28.47 -39.62
CA LEU A 13 8.60 -29.15 -38.33
C LEU A 13 9.56 -28.38 -37.41
N ARG A 14 10.65 -27.83 -37.95
CA ARG A 14 11.54 -26.94 -37.18
C ARG A 14 10.81 -25.68 -36.71
N PHE A 15 9.99 -25.08 -37.55
CA PHE A 15 9.21 -23.89 -37.18
C PHE A 15 8.18 -24.22 -36.09
N ILE A 16 7.46 -25.33 -36.22
CA ILE A 16 6.53 -25.82 -35.18
C ILE A 16 7.28 -26.06 -33.88
N LEU A 17 8.44 -26.73 -33.92
CA LEU A 17 9.25 -26.99 -32.73
C LEU A 17 9.75 -25.69 -32.08
N ILE A 18 10.20 -24.71 -32.88
CA ILE A 18 10.58 -23.37 -32.38
C ILE A 18 9.38 -22.70 -31.71
N VAL A 19 8.20 -22.71 -32.34
CA VAL A 19 6.97 -22.13 -31.75
C VAL A 19 6.60 -22.85 -30.45
N CYS A 20 6.68 -24.18 -30.40
CA CYS A 20 6.44 -24.95 -29.18
C CYS A 20 7.44 -24.59 -28.07
N VAL A 21 8.74 -24.54 -28.38
CA VAL A 21 9.78 -24.17 -27.40
C VAL A 21 9.58 -22.74 -26.89
N VAL A 22 9.31 -21.79 -27.78
CA VAL A 22 9.00 -20.41 -27.40
C VAL A 22 7.78 -20.36 -26.49
N ASN A 23 6.68 -21.05 -26.83
CA ASN A 23 5.49 -21.07 -25.98
C ASN A 23 5.75 -21.68 -24.60
N VAL A 24 6.52 -22.77 -24.51
CA VAL A 24 6.89 -23.39 -23.23
C VAL A 24 7.77 -22.45 -22.40
N LEU A 25 8.77 -21.83 -23.00
CA LEU A 25 9.64 -20.87 -22.32
C LEU A 25 8.89 -19.61 -21.87
N THR A 26 7.98 -19.10 -22.69
CA THR A 26 7.11 -17.97 -22.33
C THR A 26 6.19 -18.34 -21.17
N GLY A 27 5.55 -19.52 -21.20
CA GLY A 27 4.71 -19.99 -20.10
C GLY A 27 5.50 -20.21 -18.81
N PHE A 28 6.72 -20.76 -18.90
CA PHE A 28 7.61 -20.91 -17.75
C PHE A 28 8.05 -19.56 -17.17
N TYR A 29 8.42 -18.61 -18.03
CA TYR A 29 8.76 -17.25 -17.62
C TYR A 29 7.57 -16.55 -16.93
N GLU A 30 6.37 -16.65 -17.50
CA GLU A 30 5.16 -16.10 -16.88
C GLU A 30 4.94 -16.72 -15.49
N MET A 31 5.00 -18.04 -15.35
CA MET A 31 4.88 -18.73 -14.07
C MET A 31 5.91 -18.22 -13.04
N CYS A 32 7.20 -18.15 -13.40
CA CYS A 32 8.24 -17.63 -12.51
C CYS A 32 8.02 -16.17 -12.13
N SER A 33 7.56 -15.33 -13.07
CA SER A 33 7.27 -13.93 -12.80
C SER A 33 6.09 -13.77 -11.83
N THR A 34 5.02 -14.55 -12.01
CA THR A 34 3.85 -14.51 -11.13
C THR A 34 4.20 -14.98 -9.72
N ILE A 35 5.03 -16.02 -9.57
CA ILE A 35 5.55 -16.47 -8.27
C ILE A 35 6.37 -15.35 -7.61
N LYS A 36 7.25 -14.67 -8.37
CA LYS A 36 8.01 -13.54 -7.85
C LYS A 36 7.11 -12.39 -7.40
N ASN A 37 6.04 -12.13 -8.15
CA ASN A 37 5.06 -11.07 -7.86
C ASN A 37 4.15 -11.40 -6.67
N ALA A 38 4.09 -12.66 -6.23
CA ALA A 38 3.38 -13.07 -5.03
C ALA A 38 4.08 -12.62 -3.74
N ASN A 39 5.38 -12.30 -3.82
CA ASN A 39 6.08 -11.65 -2.71
C ASN A 39 5.79 -10.16 -2.75
N ALA A 40 5.34 -9.62 -1.61
CA ALA A 40 5.32 -8.18 -1.46
C ALA A 40 6.75 -7.66 -1.48
N ASN A 41 7.03 -6.77 -2.43
CA ASN A 41 8.34 -6.15 -2.57
C ASN A 41 8.33 -4.69 -2.14
N GLN A 42 7.16 -4.16 -1.80
CA GLN A 42 6.96 -2.87 -1.15
C GLN A 42 5.97 -3.03 0.00
N ILE A 43 6.29 -2.39 1.12
CA ILE A 43 5.37 -2.25 2.26
C ILE A 43 5.32 -0.81 2.72
N ILE A 44 4.28 -0.47 3.47
CA ILE A 44 4.22 0.77 4.24
C ILE A 44 4.14 0.39 5.71
N TRP A 45 4.99 0.99 6.53
CA TRP A 45 4.93 0.85 7.99
C TRP A 45 4.91 2.22 8.64
N LYS A 46 3.89 2.50 9.46
CA LYS A 46 3.75 3.75 10.22
C LYS A 46 3.93 5.00 9.35
N GLY A 47 3.38 5.00 8.13
CA GLY A 47 3.48 6.14 7.22
C GLY A 47 4.82 6.27 6.49
N LYS A 48 5.69 5.26 6.53
CA LYS A 48 6.97 5.22 5.80
C LYS A 48 7.01 4.05 4.84
N ARG A 49 7.51 4.26 3.62
CA ARG A 49 7.63 3.21 2.60
C ARG A 49 8.92 2.43 2.75
N TYR A 50 8.84 1.12 2.52
CA TYR A 50 9.96 0.20 2.51
C TYR A 50 9.94 -0.64 1.26
N ASN A 51 11.10 -0.85 0.64
CA ASN A 51 11.29 -1.78 -0.47
C ASN A 51 12.09 -2.99 -0.02
N LYS A 52 11.78 -4.15 -0.58
CA LYS A 52 12.49 -5.39 -0.31
C LYS A 52 13.67 -5.58 -1.26
N ASP A 53 14.83 -5.88 -0.70
CA ASP A 53 15.98 -6.41 -1.43
C ASP A 53 16.40 -7.81 -0.93
N GLU A 54 17.60 -8.27 -1.28
CA GLU A 54 18.10 -9.59 -0.87
C GLU A 54 18.29 -9.75 0.64
N THR A 55 18.39 -8.64 1.37
CA THR A 55 18.67 -8.61 2.81
C THR A 55 17.46 -8.29 3.68
N GLY A 56 16.36 -7.81 3.08
CA GLY A 56 15.12 -7.52 3.78
C GLY A 56 14.43 -6.26 3.28
N TYR A 57 13.54 -5.73 4.10
CA TYR A 57 12.87 -4.46 3.84
C TYR A 57 13.72 -3.29 4.32
N HIS A 58 13.90 -2.28 3.47
CA HIS A 58 14.63 -1.06 3.77
C HIS A 58 13.79 0.16 3.46
N SER A 59 13.83 1.11 4.39
CA SER A 59 13.19 2.41 4.22
C SER A 59 13.70 3.13 2.97
N ILE A 60 12.80 3.75 2.22
CA ILE A 60 13.14 4.45 0.97
C ILE A 60 13.32 5.95 1.20
N ASP A 61 12.52 6.55 2.08
CA ASP A 61 12.31 7.99 2.10
C ASP A 61 12.84 8.69 3.35
N GLU A 62 13.38 9.89 3.12
CA GLU A 62 13.63 10.91 4.14
C GLU A 62 12.68 12.08 3.87
N ILE A 63 11.83 12.41 4.85
CA ILE A 63 10.84 13.49 4.71
C ILE A 63 11.58 14.83 4.60
N LYS A 64 11.41 15.52 3.48
CA LYS A 64 11.91 16.89 3.26
C LYS A 64 10.88 17.92 3.73
N TYR A 65 11.37 19.11 4.12
CA TYR A 65 10.52 20.25 4.53
C TYR A 65 9.58 19.96 5.71
N LEU A 66 9.96 19.04 6.60
CA LEU A 66 9.20 18.80 7.82
C LEU A 66 9.18 20.07 8.68
N VAL A 67 8.00 20.41 9.20
CA VAL A 67 7.79 21.54 10.11
C VAL A 67 7.35 20.99 11.45
N ASP A 68 7.84 21.57 12.54
CA ASP A 68 7.39 21.18 13.88
C ASP A 68 5.95 21.65 14.10
N ILE A 69 5.01 20.69 14.06
CA ILE A 69 3.60 20.91 14.37
C ILE A 69 3.33 20.43 15.80
N PRO A 70 2.75 21.27 16.67
CA PRO A 70 2.29 20.87 18.00
C PRO A 70 1.34 19.68 17.97
N THR A 71 1.44 18.78 18.95
CA THR A 71 0.61 17.56 19.00
C THR A 71 -0.87 17.83 19.29
N ASP A 72 -1.22 19.02 19.78
CA ASP A 72 -2.58 19.50 19.98
C ASP A 72 -3.22 20.11 18.71
N CYS A 73 -2.46 20.27 17.62
CA CYS A 73 -2.99 20.67 16.33
C CYS A 73 -4.01 19.65 15.81
N ASP A 74 -5.17 20.11 15.35
CA ASP A 74 -6.12 19.25 14.65
C ASP A 74 -5.59 18.95 13.23
N ILE A 75 -4.92 17.81 13.09
CA ILE A 75 -4.34 17.36 11.81
C ILE A 75 -5.43 17.14 10.74
N LYS A 76 -6.69 16.95 11.13
CA LYS A 76 -7.82 16.84 10.19
C LYS A 76 -8.20 18.18 9.59
N ASP A 77 -7.82 19.30 10.23
CA ASP A 77 -7.94 20.63 9.66
C ASP A 77 -6.74 20.95 8.77
N ILE A 78 -6.92 20.72 7.47
CA ILE A 78 -5.91 20.95 6.43
C ILE A 78 -5.39 22.39 6.45
N TRP A 79 -6.23 23.35 6.84
CA TRP A 79 -5.86 24.76 6.91
C TRP A 79 -5.03 25.08 8.15
N ALA A 80 -5.26 24.38 9.27
CA ALA A 80 -4.42 24.47 10.44
C ALA A 80 -3.03 23.92 10.14
N VAL A 81 -2.94 22.72 9.56
CA VAL A 81 -1.67 22.11 9.13
C VAL A 81 -0.91 23.03 8.17
N ALA A 82 -1.57 23.52 7.11
CA ALA A 82 -0.95 24.41 6.13
C ALA A 82 -0.49 25.75 6.75
N SER A 83 -1.17 26.25 7.79
CA SER A 83 -0.76 27.49 8.47
C SER A 83 0.60 27.39 9.16
N TYR A 84 1.00 26.20 9.63
CA TYR A 84 2.34 25.99 10.18
C TYR A 84 3.43 26.07 9.11
N TYR A 85 3.12 25.65 7.89
CA TYR A 85 4.02 25.83 6.74
C TYR A 85 4.10 27.28 6.28
N ALA A 86 3.00 28.04 6.40
CA ALA A 86 2.98 29.47 6.11
C ALA A 86 3.66 30.33 7.19
N LYS A 87 3.84 29.80 8.40
CA LYS A 87 4.40 30.55 9.52
C LYS A 87 5.80 31.06 9.19
N ASP A 88 5.99 32.36 9.44
CA ASP A 88 7.23 33.10 9.21
C ASP A 88 7.74 33.08 7.75
N ASP A 89 6.85 32.79 6.79
CA ASP A 89 7.14 32.75 5.35
C ASP A 89 6.09 33.56 4.57
N SER A 90 6.45 34.75 4.08
CA SER A 90 5.49 35.67 3.44
C SER A 90 4.96 35.17 2.10
N GLU A 91 5.73 34.35 1.37
CA GLU A 91 5.27 33.74 0.12
C GLU A 91 4.22 32.67 0.42
N CYS A 92 4.50 31.78 1.38
CA CYS A 92 3.56 30.75 1.80
C CYS A 92 2.29 31.35 2.43
N ASP A 93 2.39 32.39 3.27
CA ASP A 93 1.23 33.07 3.88
C ASP A 93 0.32 33.74 2.84
N THR A 94 0.91 34.43 1.86
CA THR A 94 0.14 35.02 0.76
C THR A 94 -0.57 33.93 -0.03
N ARG A 95 0.16 32.86 -0.38
CA ARG A 95 -0.38 31.74 -1.14
C ARG A 95 -1.49 31.00 -0.39
N LEU A 96 -1.33 30.78 0.91
CA LEU A 96 -2.34 30.13 1.75
C LEU A 96 -3.65 30.92 1.78
N LYS A 97 -3.59 32.25 1.86
CA LYS A 97 -4.78 33.12 1.83
C LYS A 97 -5.50 33.05 0.48
N GLU A 98 -4.75 33.04 -0.62
CA GLU A 98 -5.31 32.84 -1.97
C GLU A 98 -6.03 31.49 -2.08
N LEU A 99 -5.39 30.40 -1.64
CA LEU A 99 -5.96 29.05 -1.69
C LEU A 99 -7.22 28.92 -0.84
N LYS A 100 -7.27 29.57 0.33
CA LYS A 100 -8.48 29.63 1.17
C LYS A 100 -9.62 30.33 0.44
N ASN A 101 -9.36 31.48 -0.20
CA ASN A 101 -10.39 32.18 -0.97
C ASN A 101 -10.91 31.33 -2.13
N ILE A 102 -10.02 30.64 -2.87
CA ILE A 102 -10.42 29.72 -3.95
C ILE A 102 -11.29 28.58 -3.41
N TYR A 103 -10.93 28.01 -2.26
CA TYR A 103 -11.72 26.96 -1.62
C TYR A 103 -13.09 27.47 -1.16
N ASP A 104 -13.15 28.66 -0.56
CA ASP A 104 -14.41 29.24 -0.08
C ASP A 104 -15.37 29.55 -1.24
N GLU A 105 -14.84 29.92 -2.41
CA GLU A 105 -15.63 30.23 -3.62
C GLU A 105 -15.99 28.98 -4.45
N GLY A 106 -15.05 28.03 -4.60
CA GLY A 106 -15.12 26.94 -5.57
C GLY A 106 -15.00 25.52 -4.99
N GLY A 107 -14.79 25.38 -3.68
CA GLY A 107 -14.68 24.12 -2.96
C GLY A 107 -13.39 23.32 -3.23
N GLU A 108 -13.40 22.05 -2.79
CA GLU A 108 -12.26 21.13 -2.87
C GLU A 108 -11.70 20.97 -4.29
N LYS A 109 -12.58 20.88 -5.30
CA LYS A 109 -12.16 20.68 -6.68
C LYS A 109 -11.40 21.90 -7.23
N ALA A 110 -11.89 23.11 -6.97
CA ALA A 110 -11.27 24.32 -7.48
C ALA A 110 -9.86 24.56 -6.91
N VAL A 111 -9.68 24.32 -5.61
CA VAL A 111 -8.36 24.47 -4.99
C VAL A 111 -7.38 23.41 -5.48
N VAL A 112 -7.84 22.17 -5.67
CA VAL A 112 -7.01 21.08 -6.23
C VAL A 112 -6.63 21.37 -7.67
N ASP A 113 -7.56 21.86 -8.51
CA ASP A 113 -7.26 22.24 -9.90
C ASP A 113 -6.22 23.38 -9.97
N ASP A 114 -6.33 24.40 -9.10
CA ASP A 114 -5.38 25.51 -9.05
C ASP A 114 -3.96 25.03 -8.65
N ILE A 115 -3.86 24.10 -7.70
CA ILE A 115 -2.57 23.53 -7.27
C ILE A 115 -2.00 22.60 -8.34
N MET A 116 -2.79 21.62 -8.79
CA MET A 116 -2.33 20.53 -9.67
C MET A 116 -2.06 20.98 -11.11
N SER A 117 -2.61 22.12 -11.54
CA SER A 117 -2.33 22.73 -12.85
C SER A 117 -0.96 23.42 -12.93
N LYS A 118 -0.31 23.68 -11.80
CA LYS A 118 1.01 24.32 -11.73
C LYS A 118 2.14 23.31 -11.84
N ASP A 119 3.31 23.80 -12.20
CA ASP A 119 4.54 23.00 -12.21
C ASP A 119 4.96 22.65 -10.78
N VAL A 120 5.57 21.48 -10.62
CA VAL A 120 6.06 21.00 -9.32
C VAL A 120 7.32 21.74 -8.93
N GLY A 121 7.28 22.43 -7.78
CA GLY A 121 8.47 22.99 -7.13
C GLY A 121 9.19 21.98 -6.22
N ASP A 122 10.37 22.36 -5.74
CA ASP A 122 11.08 21.69 -4.65
C ASP A 122 11.30 22.68 -3.52
N ASP A 123 10.21 23.06 -2.87
CA ASP A 123 10.18 24.09 -1.84
C ASP A 123 9.06 23.85 -0.82
N LYS A 124 9.15 24.58 0.30
CA LYS A 124 8.21 24.54 1.42
C LYS A 124 6.76 24.87 0.99
N LYS A 125 6.60 25.80 0.03
CA LYS A 125 5.30 26.22 -0.50
C LYS A 125 4.62 25.07 -1.23
N THR A 126 5.35 24.36 -2.08
CA THR A 126 4.86 23.18 -2.80
C THR A 126 4.43 22.11 -1.80
N MET A 127 5.22 21.85 -0.75
CA MET A 127 4.80 20.90 0.30
C MET A 127 3.49 21.31 0.98
N MET A 128 3.33 22.59 1.33
CA MET A 128 2.09 23.13 1.88
C MET A 128 0.89 22.91 0.94
N GLU A 129 1.06 23.16 -0.36
CA GLU A 129 0.02 22.96 -1.37
C GLU A 129 -0.39 21.49 -1.48
N TYR A 130 0.56 20.57 -1.51
CA TYR A 130 0.27 19.13 -1.62
C TYR A 130 -0.34 18.55 -0.35
N LEU A 131 -0.01 19.07 0.84
CA LEU A 131 -0.73 18.75 2.08
C LEU A 131 -2.21 19.14 2.02
N ILE A 132 -2.54 20.26 1.36
CA ILE A 132 -3.94 20.67 1.10
C ILE A 132 -4.61 19.69 0.14
N VAL A 133 -3.93 19.30 -0.95
CA VAL A 133 -4.45 18.31 -1.92
C VAL A 133 -4.79 16.99 -1.24
N ASP A 134 -3.86 16.44 -0.45
CA ASP A 134 -4.05 15.18 0.26
C ASP A 134 -5.19 15.26 1.27
N GLY A 135 -5.25 16.37 2.01
CA GLY A 135 -6.33 16.65 2.93
C GLY A 135 -7.72 16.70 2.27
N CYS A 136 -7.83 17.33 1.10
CA CYS A 136 -9.06 17.32 0.29
C CYS A 136 -9.40 15.90 -0.22
N LEU A 137 -8.41 15.10 -0.63
CA LEU A 137 -8.63 13.70 -1.03
C LEU A 137 -9.17 12.86 0.13
N ILE A 138 -8.62 13.00 1.34
CA ILE A 138 -9.07 12.26 2.53
C ILE A 138 -10.54 12.61 2.87
N ARG A 139 -10.89 13.89 2.82
CA ARG A 139 -12.26 14.34 3.10
C ARG A 139 -13.26 13.84 2.06
N SER A 140 -12.90 13.88 0.78
CA SER A 140 -13.78 13.54 -0.35
C SER A 140 -13.96 12.03 -0.61
N LEU A 141 -12.99 11.17 -0.24
CA LEU A 141 -12.98 9.75 -0.63
C LEU A 141 -14.28 9.00 -0.27
N GLY A 142 -14.94 9.35 0.83
CA GLY A 142 -16.20 8.70 1.25
C GLY A 142 -17.43 9.11 0.44
N ASN A 143 -17.35 10.17 -0.37
CA ASN A 143 -18.49 10.76 -1.06
C ASN A 143 -18.48 10.41 -2.56
N ASP A 144 -17.32 10.56 -3.23
CA ASP A 144 -17.17 10.27 -4.66
C ASP A 144 -15.68 10.08 -5.03
N THR A 145 -15.45 9.38 -6.14
CA THR A 145 -14.18 9.23 -6.85
C THR A 145 -13.85 10.38 -7.81
N GLU A 146 -14.72 11.37 -8.00
CA GLU A 146 -14.48 12.47 -8.95
C GLU A 146 -13.16 13.20 -8.65
N LEU A 147 -12.94 13.61 -7.40
CA LEU A 147 -11.71 14.32 -7.03
C LEU A 147 -10.46 13.44 -7.19
N LEU A 148 -10.55 12.16 -6.81
CA LEU A 148 -9.47 11.20 -7.00
C LEU A 148 -9.13 11.01 -8.49
N ASN A 149 -10.13 10.84 -9.35
CA ASN A 149 -9.93 10.75 -10.80
C ASN A 149 -9.30 12.03 -11.36
N ASN A 150 -9.73 13.20 -10.88
CA ASN A 150 -9.18 14.49 -11.28
C ASN A 150 -7.69 14.62 -10.92
N VAL A 151 -7.30 14.29 -9.69
CA VAL A 151 -5.90 14.26 -9.25
C VAL A 151 -5.08 13.26 -10.08
N LEU A 152 -5.62 12.07 -10.35
CA LEU A 152 -4.95 11.07 -11.18
C LEU A 152 -4.69 11.58 -12.60
N GLU A 153 -5.58 12.37 -13.21
CA GLU A 153 -5.33 12.94 -14.54
C GLU A 153 -4.10 13.86 -14.56
N TYR A 154 -3.88 14.64 -13.51
CA TYR A 154 -2.71 15.53 -13.39
C TYR A 154 -1.39 14.80 -13.12
N CYS A 155 -1.43 13.55 -12.67
CA CYS A 155 -0.23 12.76 -12.35
C CYS A 155 0.49 12.20 -13.59
N TYR A 156 -0.05 12.41 -14.79
CA TYR A 156 0.46 11.81 -16.02
C TYR A 156 0.57 12.80 -17.17
N ASP A 157 1.76 12.87 -17.77
CA ASP A 157 2.02 13.68 -18.95
C ASP A 157 2.03 12.83 -20.21
N ARG A 158 1.59 13.40 -21.33
CA ARG A 158 1.62 12.73 -22.63
C ARG A 158 3.07 12.50 -23.07
N ASP A 159 3.43 11.25 -23.34
CA ASP A 159 4.75 10.91 -23.86
C ASP A 159 4.81 11.11 -25.38
N TYR A 160 5.58 12.10 -25.81
CA TYR A 160 5.85 12.37 -27.23
C TYR A 160 7.14 11.71 -27.74
N GLY A 161 7.90 11.02 -26.87
CA GLY A 161 9.25 10.51 -27.16
C GLY A 161 9.31 9.10 -27.77
N LEU A 162 8.46 8.17 -27.33
CA LEU A 162 8.58 6.74 -27.70
C LEU A 162 8.28 6.43 -29.18
N LEU A 163 7.45 7.25 -29.83
CA LEU A 163 7.11 7.11 -31.24
C LEU A 163 7.48 8.41 -31.95
N GLY A 164 8.78 8.63 -32.18
CA GLY A 164 9.36 9.79 -32.86
C GLY A 164 8.78 10.14 -34.26
N TYR A 165 7.78 9.41 -34.74
CA TYR A 165 7.03 9.65 -35.98
C TYR A 165 5.58 10.13 -35.81
N LYS A 166 5.01 10.18 -34.59
CA LYS A 166 3.61 10.60 -34.36
C LYS A 166 3.43 12.04 -33.83
N ARG A 167 4.42 12.91 -33.98
CA ARG A 167 4.27 14.35 -33.67
C ARG A 167 3.22 15.06 -34.53
N TYR A 168 2.76 14.45 -35.64
CA TYR A 168 1.93 15.13 -36.65
C TYR A 168 0.59 14.43 -37.01
N ILE A 169 0.23 13.32 -36.36
CA ILE A 169 -0.99 12.57 -36.69
C ILE A 169 -1.72 12.15 -35.39
N ASP A 170 -2.90 12.73 -35.13
CA ASP A 170 -3.76 12.43 -33.98
C ASP A 170 -4.55 11.11 -34.14
N ILE A 171 -3.91 10.08 -34.71
CA ILE A 171 -4.52 8.77 -34.99
C ILE A 171 -3.78 7.68 -34.20
N GLY A 172 -4.49 7.04 -33.26
CA GLY A 172 -4.05 5.87 -32.49
C GLY A 172 -3.94 6.10 -30.97
N ASN A 173 -3.54 5.05 -30.24
CA ASN A 173 -3.39 5.08 -28.78
C ASN A 173 -2.37 6.15 -28.35
N LYS A 174 -2.75 6.99 -27.37
CA LYS A 174 -1.88 7.99 -26.74
C LYS A 174 -1.19 7.35 -25.53
N LEU A 175 0.11 7.58 -25.42
CA LEU A 175 0.93 7.07 -24.32
C LEU A 175 1.20 8.19 -23.31
N TYR A 176 1.30 7.81 -22.05
CA TYR A 176 1.46 8.70 -20.91
C TYR A 176 2.53 8.17 -19.97
N LYS A 177 3.25 9.10 -19.34
CA LYS A 177 4.29 8.88 -18.34
C LYS A 177 3.85 9.52 -17.03
N LYS A 178 4.05 8.83 -15.91
CA LYS A 178 3.90 9.45 -14.58
C LYS A 178 4.86 10.64 -14.46
N ASN A 179 4.42 11.71 -13.82
CA ASN A 179 5.20 12.94 -13.61
C ASN A 179 5.51 13.16 -12.11
N GLY A 180 6.23 14.23 -11.79
CA GLY A 180 6.68 14.53 -10.43
C GLY A 180 5.55 14.82 -9.42
N LYS A 181 4.31 15.03 -9.88
CA LYS A 181 3.17 15.30 -8.97
C LYS A 181 2.84 14.09 -8.11
N LEU A 182 2.98 12.89 -8.69
CA LEU A 182 2.74 11.64 -7.97
C LEU A 182 3.67 11.49 -6.76
N GLU A 183 4.94 11.87 -6.91
CA GLU A 183 5.92 11.82 -5.84
C GLU A 183 5.63 12.86 -4.75
N ARG A 184 5.23 14.08 -5.12
CA ARG A 184 4.82 15.11 -4.16
C ARG A 184 3.58 14.76 -3.34
N ILE A 185 2.59 14.12 -3.96
CA ILE A 185 1.42 13.57 -3.25
C ILE A 185 1.90 12.54 -2.21
N ILE A 186 2.82 11.65 -2.58
CA ILE A 186 3.33 10.64 -1.66
C ILE A 186 4.11 11.28 -0.50
N GLU A 187 5.01 12.23 -0.77
CA GLU A 187 5.76 12.92 0.29
C GLU A 187 4.84 13.69 1.26
N ALA A 188 3.77 14.29 0.74
CA ALA A 188 2.76 14.96 1.57
C ALA A 188 1.97 13.95 2.43
N PHE A 189 1.59 12.78 1.89
CA PHE A 189 0.95 11.71 2.65
C PHE A 189 1.86 11.11 3.72
N GLU A 190 3.16 10.96 3.45
CA GLU A 190 4.16 10.53 4.43
C GLU A 190 4.25 11.52 5.59
N THR A 191 4.32 12.80 5.27
CA THR A 191 4.34 13.92 6.22
C THR A 191 3.07 13.93 7.07
N LEU A 192 1.91 13.83 6.44
CA LEU A 192 0.61 13.83 7.11
C LEU A 192 0.43 12.58 7.98
N SER A 193 0.89 11.42 7.51
CA SER A 193 0.88 10.17 8.28
C SER A 193 1.74 10.30 9.53
N LYS A 194 2.92 10.91 9.43
CA LYS A 194 3.79 11.17 10.57
C LYS A 194 3.07 12.04 11.61
N TYR A 195 2.52 13.19 11.23
CA TYR A 195 1.82 14.06 12.17
C TYR A 195 0.61 13.38 12.80
N THR A 196 -0.16 12.63 12.01
CA THR A 196 -1.34 11.90 12.48
C THR A 196 -0.96 10.88 13.56
N ILE A 197 0.11 10.11 13.33
CA ILE A 197 0.55 9.08 14.26
C ILE A 197 1.20 9.68 15.50
N ASP A 198 2.06 10.70 15.35
CA ASP A 198 2.72 11.35 16.48
C ASP A 198 1.70 12.02 17.42
N ARG A 199 0.66 12.65 16.87
CA ARG A 199 -0.49 13.17 17.63
C ARG A 199 -1.21 12.04 18.37
N ALA A 200 -1.54 10.94 17.68
CA ALA A 200 -2.30 9.84 18.26
C ALA A 200 -1.57 9.08 19.38
N ILE A 201 -0.22 9.10 19.40
CA ILE A 201 0.58 8.48 20.48
C ILE A 201 0.38 9.21 21.81
N VAL A 202 0.25 10.54 21.78
CA VAL A 202 0.18 11.36 23.01
C VAL A 202 -1.26 11.71 23.42
N MET A 203 -2.23 11.48 22.54
CA MET A 203 -3.62 11.71 22.83
C MET A 203 -4.19 10.64 23.78
N PRO A 204 -4.99 11.03 24.79
CA PRO A 204 -5.71 10.08 25.62
C PRO A 204 -6.78 9.35 24.79
N LYS A 205 -7.28 8.22 25.31
CA LYS A 205 -8.48 7.58 24.78
C LYS A 205 -9.61 8.62 24.76
N SER A 206 -10.28 8.77 23.62
CA SER A 206 -11.49 9.58 23.58
C SER A 206 -12.57 8.87 24.39
N GLU A 207 -13.19 9.60 25.31
CA GLU A 207 -14.38 9.15 26.04
C GLU A 207 -15.64 9.27 25.16
N ASP A 208 -15.55 10.00 24.04
CA ASP A 208 -16.63 10.22 23.08
C ASP A 208 -16.49 9.27 21.89
N GLY A 209 -17.47 8.40 21.72
CA GLY A 209 -17.54 7.47 20.62
C GLY A 209 -17.57 8.14 19.24
N ASP A 210 -18.24 9.28 19.11
CA ASP A 210 -18.40 9.95 17.82
C ASP A 210 -17.09 10.62 17.37
N GLU A 211 -16.32 11.16 18.33
CA GLU A 211 -14.99 11.70 18.08
C GLU A 211 -14.02 10.59 17.63
N SER A 212 -13.99 9.45 18.34
CA SER A 212 -13.15 8.31 17.98
C SER A 212 -13.53 7.71 16.62
N ALA A 213 -14.82 7.68 16.28
CA ALA A 213 -15.28 7.26 14.96
C ALA A 213 -14.76 8.19 13.85
N THR A 214 -14.83 9.51 14.06
CA THR A 214 -14.37 10.52 13.10
C THR A 214 -12.86 10.43 12.87
N GLU A 215 -12.09 10.33 13.95
CA GLU A 215 -10.64 10.13 13.92
C GLU A 215 -10.26 8.85 13.16
N THR A 216 -10.97 7.75 13.43
CA THR A 216 -10.72 6.46 12.77
C THR A 216 -11.02 6.52 11.27
N VAL A 217 -12.13 7.15 10.88
CA VAL A 217 -12.49 7.31 9.46
C VAL A 217 -11.44 8.13 8.73
N TYR A 218 -10.98 9.24 9.30
CA TYR A 218 -9.90 10.05 8.72
C TYR A 218 -8.63 9.22 8.53
N TYR A 219 -8.20 8.51 9.58
CA TYR A 219 -7.00 7.67 9.56
C TYR A 219 -7.07 6.56 8.51
N HIS A 220 -8.21 5.86 8.41
CA HIS A 220 -8.41 4.79 7.42
C HIS A 220 -8.36 5.32 5.98
N ARG A 221 -8.99 6.47 5.71
CA ARG A 221 -8.97 7.07 4.37
C ARG A 221 -7.57 7.54 3.99
N MET A 222 -6.84 8.15 4.92
CA MET A 222 -5.44 8.54 4.73
C MET A 222 -4.56 7.34 4.38
N ILE A 223 -4.64 6.26 5.17
CA ILE A 223 -3.89 5.01 4.91
C ILE A 223 -4.22 4.45 3.52
N GLN A 224 -5.51 4.38 3.16
CA GLN A 224 -5.94 3.80 1.88
C GLN A 224 -5.47 4.63 0.68
N LEU A 225 -5.55 5.96 0.77
CA LEU A 225 -5.06 6.86 -0.29
C LEU A 225 -3.54 6.82 -0.41
N PHE A 226 -2.82 6.84 0.71
CA PHE A 226 -1.37 6.77 0.67
C PHE A 226 -0.89 5.43 0.08
N GLN A 227 -1.55 4.32 0.44
CA GLN A 227 -1.30 3.02 -0.20
C GLN A 227 -1.60 3.05 -1.71
N THR A 228 -2.65 3.76 -2.13
CA THR A 228 -3.05 3.91 -3.53
C THR A 228 -1.98 4.61 -4.35
N PHE A 229 -1.52 5.79 -3.93
CA PHE A 229 -0.50 6.55 -4.67
C PHE A 229 0.88 5.88 -4.61
N SER A 230 1.26 5.29 -3.46
CA SER A 230 2.51 4.54 -3.35
C SER A 230 2.54 3.34 -4.28
N SER A 231 1.43 2.59 -4.34
CA SER A 231 1.31 1.42 -5.21
C SER A 231 1.27 1.80 -6.70
N LEU A 232 0.68 2.95 -7.03
CA LEU A 232 0.82 3.54 -8.37
C LEU A 232 2.28 3.84 -8.67
N LEU A 233 3.01 4.55 -7.81
CA LEU A 233 4.42 4.83 -8.09
C LEU A 233 5.25 3.54 -8.27
N TYR A 234 4.96 2.51 -7.48
CA TYR A 234 5.70 1.26 -7.45
C TYR A 234 5.38 0.31 -8.61
N PHE A 235 4.09 0.00 -8.84
CA PHE A 235 3.66 -0.99 -9.85
C PHE A 235 3.34 -0.38 -11.21
N ASP A 236 3.09 0.93 -11.26
CA ASP A 236 2.85 1.58 -12.52
C ASP A 236 4.15 1.74 -13.31
N ASP A 237 4.15 1.15 -14.50
CA ASP A 237 5.23 1.30 -15.44
C ASP A 237 5.35 2.75 -15.89
N ASN A 238 6.50 3.10 -16.44
CA ASN A 238 6.69 4.43 -17.00
C ASN A 238 5.74 4.74 -18.17
N LEU A 239 5.01 3.78 -18.75
CA LEU A 239 4.25 3.99 -19.99
C LEU A 239 2.85 3.36 -19.97
N LEU A 240 1.84 4.22 -19.85
CA LEU A 240 0.41 3.88 -19.88
C LEU A 240 -0.28 4.30 -21.17
N ALA A 241 -1.28 3.52 -21.59
CA ALA A 241 -2.15 3.87 -22.70
C ALA A 241 -3.50 4.35 -22.18
N ALA A 242 -4.00 5.48 -22.69
CA ALA A 242 -5.32 5.97 -22.33
C ALA A 242 -6.42 4.95 -22.70
N LYS A 243 -7.30 4.66 -21.74
CA LYS A 243 -8.42 3.73 -21.91
C LYS A 243 -9.67 4.49 -22.37
N SER A 244 -10.26 4.03 -23.46
CA SER A 244 -11.58 4.48 -23.93
C SER A 244 -12.64 3.56 -23.32
N TYR A 245 -13.63 4.13 -22.63
CA TYR A 245 -14.71 3.37 -22.01
C TYR A 245 -16.00 3.49 -22.86
N PRO A 246 -16.59 2.37 -23.34
CA PRO A 246 -17.88 2.42 -24.01
C PRO A 246 -19.03 2.54 -22.99
N GLY A 247 -19.97 3.45 -23.22
CA GLY A 247 -21.30 3.45 -22.56
C GLY A 247 -21.50 4.32 -21.32
N MET A 248 -20.46 4.97 -20.79
CA MET A 248 -20.55 5.99 -19.73
C MET A 248 -19.44 7.00 -19.93
N ASP A 249 -19.82 8.26 -20.16
CA ASP A 249 -18.95 9.41 -20.45
C ASP A 249 -17.82 9.11 -21.43
N ASN A 250 -17.86 9.64 -22.66
CA ASN A 250 -16.81 9.45 -23.67
C ASN A 250 -15.42 10.03 -23.29
N LYS A 251 -15.19 10.31 -21.99
CA LYS A 251 -13.93 10.77 -21.42
C LYS A 251 -12.89 9.66 -21.45
N LYS A 252 -11.68 10.03 -21.88
CA LYS A 252 -10.52 9.15 -21.93
C LYS A 252 -9.78 9.30 -20.61
N TYR A 253 -9.68 8.22 -19.83
CA TYR A 253 -8.89 8.19 -18.61
C TYR A 253 -7.57 7.47 -18.84
N ILE A 254 -6.51 7.93 -18.18
CA ILE A 254 -5.21 7.26 -18.18
C ILE A 254 -5.26 6.13 -17.14
N VAL A 255 -5.60 6.49 -15.91
CA VAL A 255 -6.00 5.61 -14.82
C VAL A 255 -7.40 6.02 -14.40
N ARG A 256 -8.31 5.06 -14.26
CA ARG A 256 -9.66 5.32 -13.77
C ARG A 256 -9.83 4.71 -12.38
N ALA A 257 -10.18 5.53 -11.41
CA ALA A 257 -10.59 5.10 -10.09
C ALA A 257 -12.10 4.82 -10.03
N SER A 258 -12.48 3.83 -9.24
CA SER A 258 -13.84 3.52 -8.82
C SER A 258 -13.82 2.99 -7.39
N ILE A 259 -14.89 3.22 -6.64
CA ILE A 259 -15.07 2.67 -5.29
C ILE A 259 -16.16 1.60 -5.36
N LYS A 260 -15.87 0.41 -4.81
CA LYS A 260 -16.85 -0.69 -4.69
C LYS A 260 -17.78 -0.48 -3.51
N GLU A 261 -18.86 -1.25 -3.46
CA GLU A 261 -19.81 -1.24 -2.32
C GLU A 261 -19.14 -1.56 -0.98
N ASN A 262 -18.07 -2.36 -0.99
CA ASN A 262 -17.28 -2.68 0.19
C ASN A 262 -16.19 -1.63 0.51
N TYR A 263 -16.21 -0.47 -0.15
CA TYR A 263 -15.27 0.64 -0.05
C TYR A 263 -13.82 0.33 -0.50
N ASP A 264 -13.61 -0.74 -1.26
CA ASP A 264 -12.33 -0.97 -1.92
C ASP A 264 -12.15 0.02 -3.09
N ILE A 265 -10.95 0.58 -3.23
CA ILE A 265 -10.59 1.41 -4.39
C ILE A 265 -10.11 0.47 -5.49
N VAL A 266 -10.62 0.65 -6.70
CA VAL A 266 -10.16 -0.06 -7.90
C VAL A 266 -9.66 0.94 -8.92
N LEU A 267 -8.39 0.81 -9.29
CA LEU A 267 -7.76 1.54 -10.36
C LEU A 267 -7.64 0.66 -11.61
N SER A 268 -8.20 1.11 -12.72
CA SER A 268 -8.15 0.40 -14.00
C SER A 268 -7.35 1.19 -15.03
N TYR A 269 -6.36 0.55 -15.65
CA TYR A 269 -5.46 1.18 -16.63
C TYR A 269 -4.97 0.18 -17.68
N LYS A 270 -4.37 0.68 -18.76
CA LYS A 270 -3.77 -0.14 -19.82
C LYS A 270 -2.27 0.07 -19.84
N LYS A 271 -1.52 -1.00 -19.62
CA LYS A 271 -0.05 -0.99 -19.66
C LYS A 271 0.45 -1.47 -21.01
N TYR A 272 1.55 -0.90 -21.48
CA TYR A 272 2.25 -1.38 -22.66
C TYR A 272 3.15 -2.58 -22.31
N ARG A 273 3.03 -3.70 -23.04
CA ARG A 273 3.78 -4.94 -22.80
C ARG A 273 4.91 -5.07 -23.82
N SER A 274 6.16 -5.12 -23.35
CA SER A 274 7.28 -5.60 -24.16
C SER A 274 7.07 -7.09 -24.46
N PHE A 275 7.14 -7.45 -25.74
CA PHE A 275 6.97 -8.82 -26.24
C PHE A 275 8.30 -9.60 -26.17
N ILE A 276 9.43 -8.91 -26.32
CA ILE A 276 10.79 -9.42 -26.10
C ILE A 276 11.55 -8.31 -25.38
N ASP A 277 12.18 -8.62 -24.24
CA ASP A 277 13.10 -7.73 -23.55
C ASP A 277 14.48 -8.41 -23.49
N LEU A 278 15.43 -7.90 -24.28
CA LEU A 278 16.81 -8.38 -24.38
C LEU A 278 17.76 -7.27 -23.93
N GLY A 279 17.58 -6.80 -22.68
CA GLY A 279 18.41 -5.76 -22.08
C GLY A 279 18.19 -4.40 -22.74
N HIS A 280 19.03 -4.06 -23.73
CA HIS A 280 18.95 -2.77 -24.43
C HIS A 280 17.93 -2.75 -25.59
N ILE A 281 17.31 -3.88 -25.92
CA ILE A 281 16.36 -4.00 -27.02
C ILE A 281 15.04 -4.57 -26.50
N SER A 282 14.03 -3.72 -26.44
CA SER A 282 12.64 -4.10 -26.17
C SER A 282 11.83 -4.04 -27.46
N ILE A 283 11.30 -5.19 -27.90
CA ILE A 283 10.35 -5.26 -29.03
C ILE A 283 8.95 -5.23 -28.42
N TYR A 284 8.21 -4.17 -28.71
CA TYR A 284 6.89 -3.95 -28.13
C TYR A 284 5.79 -4.38 -29.08
N GLY A 285 4.75 -5.06 -28.57
CA GLY A 285 3.73 -5.64 -29.45
C GLY A 285 2.30 -5.75 -28.92
N ARG A 286 2.06 -5.68 -27.59
CA ARG A 286 0.71 -5.83 -27.00
C ARG A 286 0.50 -4.90 -25.80
N TYR A 287 -0.76 -4.78 -25.36
CA TYR A 287 -1.15 -4.10 -24.12
C TYR A 287 -1.67 -5.13 -23.12
N LYS A 288 -1.53 -4.85 -21.82
CA LYS A 288 -2.23 -5.56 -20.74
C LYS A 288 -3.30 -4.64 -20.15
N ASN A 289 -4.50 -5.17 -19.89
CA ASN A 289 -5.50 -4.47 -19.09
C ASN A 289 -5.24 -4.80 -17.63
N LEU A 290 -4.80 -3.80 -16.86
CA LEU A 290 -4.51 -4.00 -15.44
C LEU A 290 -5.62 -3.42 -14.57
N ASN A 291 -5.92 -4.16 -13.50
CA ASN A 291 -6.66 -3.65 -12.37
C ASN A 291 -5.76 -3.73 -11.14
N MET A 292 -5.73 -2.64 -10.38
CA MET A 292 -5.12 -2.55 -9.06
C MET A 292 -6.25 -2.36 -8.05
N ILE A 293 -6.37 -3.28 -7.10
CA ILE A 293 -7.37 -3.21 -6.04
C ILE A 293 -6.66 -2.86 -4.75
N ILE A 294 -7.12 -1.80 -4.09
CA ILE A 294 -6.65 -1.35 -2.79
C ILE A 294 -7.76 -1.62 -1.78
N LYS A 295 -7.51 -2.55 -0.86
CA LYS A 295 -8.50 -2.99 0.13
C LYS A 295 -8.83 -1.85 1.09
N ARG A 296 -10.10 -1.74 1.48
CA ARG A 296 -10.49 -0.90 2.63
C ARG A 296 -9.66 -1.28 3.85
N VAL A 297 -9.18 -0.27 4.59
CA VAL A 297 -8.42 -0.49 5.83
C VAL A 297 -9.28 -1.22 6.86
N SER A 298 -8.71 -2.26 7.44
CA SER A 298 -9.32 -3.03 8.53
C SER A 298 -8.40 -3.06 9.75
N ILE A 299 -9.02 -3.19 10.93
CA ILE A 299 -8.34 -3.28 12.22
C ILE A 299 -8.30 -4.75 12.63
N ARG A 300 -7.11 -5.27 12.94
CA ARG A 300 -6.80 -6.66 13.35
C ARG A 300 -7.14 -7.75 12.32
N ASP A 301 -8.33 -7.71 11.75
CA ASP A 301 -8.81 -8.66 10.77
C ASP A 301 -8.61 -8.06 9.38
N LEU A 302 -7.37 -8.14 8.88
CA LEU A 302 -7.17 -8.10 7.43
C LEU A 302 -8.10 -9.18 6.85
N ASP A 303 -9.15 -8.75 6.18
CA ASP A 303 -10.17 -9.65 5.66
C ASP A 303 -9.46 -10.65 4.73
N ASP A 304 -9.71 -11.95 4.93
CA ASP A 304 -9.19 -13.01 4.07
C ASP A 304 -10.01 -12.94 2.79
N PHE A 305 -9.65 -11.96 1.99
CA PHE A 305 -10.28 -11.64 0.76
C PHE A 305 -10.21 -12.85 -0.14
N ASP A 306 -11.33 -13.12 -0.79
CA ASP A 306 -11.40 -14.17 -1.76
C ASP A 306 -10.65 -13.73 -3.03
N ILE A 307 -9.31 -13.77 -2.96
CA ILE A 307 -8.38 -13.45 -4.04
C ILE A 307 -8.67 -14.30 -5.28
N THR A 308 -9.33 -15.44 -5.10
CA THR A 308 -9.78 -16.34 -6.15
C THR A 308 -10.82 -15.69 -7.07
N ASN A 309 -11.50 -14.62 -6.62
CA ASN A 309 -12.37 -13.80 -7.47
C ASN A 309 -11.60 -12.95 -8.49
N TYR A 310 -10.30 -12.77 -8.33
CA TYR A 310 -9.51 -11.82 -9.12
C TYR A 310 -8.35 -12.49 -9.86
N ILE A 311 -7.74 -13.50 -9.24
CA ILE A 311 -6.59 -14.23 -9.77
C ILE A 311 -7.02 -15.66 -10.10
N SER A 312 -6.51 -16.20 -11.20
CA SER A 312 -6.79 -17.55 -11.65
C SER A 312 -6.37 -18.61 -10.63
N LEU A 313 -7.32 -19.43 -10.17
CA LEU A 313 -7.09 -20.61 -9.31
C LEU A 313 -6.09 -21.63 -9.88
N LYS A 314 -5.74 -21.51 -11.16
CA LYS A 314 -4.74 -22.38 -11.81
C LYS A 314 -3.30 -21.91 -11.59
N SER A 315 -3.10 -20.76 -10.94
CA SER A 315 -1.78 -20.20 -10.68
C SER A 315 -1.29 -20.59 -9.28
N PRO A 316 -0.07 -21.18 -9.14
CA PRO A 316 0.56 -21.40 -7.84
C PRO A 316 0.69 -20.11 -7.00
N ALA A 317 0.76 -18.95 -7.66
CA ALA A 317 0.85 -17.66 -6.98
C ALA A 317 -0.40 -17.32 -6.14
N THR A 318 -1.57 -17.89 -6.46
CA THR A 318 -2.79 -17.66 -5.67
C THR A 318 -2.60 -18.17 -4.25
N TYR A 319 -2.20 -19.44 -4.09
CA TYR A 319 -1.91 -20.02 -2.77
C TYR A 319 -0.82 -19.26 -2.01
N MET A 320 0.23 -18.82 -2.70
CA MET A 320 1.30 -18.04 -2.06
C MET A 320 0.83 -16.68 -1.53
N VAL A 321 -0.05 -16.00 -2.28
CA VAL A 321 -0.66 -14.74 -1.82
C VAL A 321 -1.61 -15.01 -0.64
N GLU A 322 -2.42 -16.07 -0.72
CA GLU A 322 -3.30 -16.52 0.37
C GLU A 322 -2.51 -16.75 1.66
N ASP A 323 -1.48 -17.61 1.62
CA ASP A 323 -0.64 -17.92 2.77
C ASP A 323 -0.01 -16.64 3.35
N LYS A 324 0.55 -15.77 2.48
CA LYS A 324 1.15 -14.52 2.95
C LYS A 324 0.13 -13.58 3.59
N LEU A 325 -1.07 -13.46 3.05
CA LEU A 325 -2.13 -12.62 3.64
C LEU A 325 -2.59 -13.18 4.99
N ILE A 326 -2.62 -14.51 5.16
CA ILE A 326 -2.90 -15.17 6.43
C ILE A 326 -1.84 -14.84 7.47
N ASP A 327 -0.54 -14.96 7.15
CA ASP A 327 0.56 -14.61 8.06
C ASP A 327 0.42 -13.16 8.55
N LEU A 328 0.18 -12.26 7.59
CA LEU A 328 0.04 -10.83 7.82
C LEU A 328 -1.17 -10.50 8.68
N LYS A 329 -2.29 -11.18 8.46
CA LYS A 329 -3.48 -11.10 9.29
C LYS A 329 -3.20 -11.55 10.71
N ILE A 330 -2.48 -12.65 10.90
CA ILE A 330 -2.11 -13.15 12.24
C ILE A 330 -1.23 -12.13 12.96
N ILE A 331 -0.20 -11.59 12.31
CA ILE A 331 0.63 -10.50 12.87
C ILE A 331 -0.23 -9.29 13.24
N SER A 332 -1.17 -8.91 12.37
CA SER A 332 -2.11 -7.82 12.61
C SER A 332 -2.97 -8.05 13.85
N LYS A 333 -3.39 -9.30 14.11
CA LYS A 333 -4.15 -9.67 15.32
C LYS A 333 -3.29 -9.61 16.57
N ILE A 334 -2.09 -10.18 16.52
CA ILE A 334 -1.14 -10.24 17.65
C ILE A 334 -0.76 -8.82 18.09
N PHE A 335 -0.23 -8.01 17.17
CA PHE A 335 0.29 -6.68 17.50
C PHE A 335 -0.75 -5.57 17.40
N ARG A 336 -2.03 -5.95 17.20
CA ARG A 336 -3.15 -5.02 17.04
C ARG A 336 -2.83 -3.93 16.04
N LEU A 337 -2.56 -4.34 14.80
CA LEU A 337 -2.31 -3.42 13.70
C LEU A 337 -3.61 -3.17 12.95
N CYS A 338 -3.67 -2.04 12.26
CA CYS A 338 -4.58 -1.85 11.15
C CYS A 338 -3.78 -1.89 9.85
N GLY A 339 -4.43 -2.31 8.78
CA GLY A 339 -3.74 -2.44 7.53
C GLY A 339 -4.64 -2.48 6.32
N THR A 340 -3.98 -2.45 5.17
CA THR A 340 -4.55 -2.59 3.84
C THR A 340 -3.54 -3.36 2.99
N TYR A 341 -3.99 -3.89 1.86
CA TYR A 341 -3.10 -4.46 0.87
C TYR A 341 -3.59 -4.13 -0.54
N VAL A 342 -2.68 -4.30 -1.49
CA VAL A 342 -2.90 -4.03 -2.90
C VAL A 342 -2.59 -5.26 -3.73
N ILE A 343 -3.51 -5.60 -4.62
CA ILE A 343 -3.32 -6.63 -5.63
C ILE A 343 -3.40 -5.98 -7.00
N VAL A 344 -2.34 -6.16 -7.80
CA VAL A 344 -2.32 -5.81 -9.21
C VAL A 344 -2.43 -7.08 -10.03
N TYR A 345 -3.37 -7.14 -10.96
CA TYR A 345 -3.54 -8.30 -11.83
C TYR A 345 -3.94 -7.91 -13.25
N ASP A 346 -3.58 -8.78 -14.20
CA ASP A 346 -4.06 -8.71 -15.57
C ASP A 346 -5.52 -9.15 -15.61
N SER A 347 -6.42 -8.22 -15.92
CA SER A 347 -7.87 -8.45 -15.95
C SER A 347 -8.35 -9.31 -17.12
N ASP A 348 -7.54 -9.53 -18.16
CA ASP A 348 -7.93 -10.36 -19.30
C ASP A 348 -7.65 -11.85 -19.04
N ILE A 349 -6.56 -12.15 -18.33
CA ILE A 349 -6.07 -13.52 -18.09
C ILE A 349 -5.99 -13.90 -16.60
N HIS A 350 -6.34 -12.97 -15.71
CA HIS A 350 -6.37 -13.13 -14.25
C HIS A 350 -5.01 -13.59 -13.66
N THR A 351 -3.91 -13.01 -14.12
CA THR A 351 -2.57 -13.30 -13.59
C THR A 351 -2.10 -12.19 -12.66
N LEU A 352 -1.47 -12.56 -11.54
CA LEU A 352 -0.90 -11.61 -10.58
C LEU A 352 0.31 -10.88 -11.17
N GLU A 353 0.27 -9.55 -11.09
CA GLU A 353 1.34 -8.64 -11.52
C GLU A 353 2.04 -7.96 -10.34
N GLY A 354 1.44 -7.94 -9.14
CA GLY A 354 2.09 -7.39 -7.96
C GLY A 354 1.24 -7.46 -6.69
N LEU A 355 1.92 -7.49 -5.55
CA LEU A 355 1.36 -7.46 -4.21
C LEU A 355 2.11 -6.40 -3.37
N SER A 356 1.40 -5.57 -2.62
CA SER A 356 1.97 -4.73 -1.56
C SER A 356 1.01 -4.66 -0.36
N TYR A 357 1.51 -4.28 0.81
CA TYR A 357 0.68 -4.10 2.00
C TYR A 357 1.14 -2.93 2.86
N GLY A 358 0.20 -2.35 3.58
CA GLY A 358 0.43 -1.24 4.50
C GLY A 358 -0.03 -1.62 5.90
N PHE A 359 0.83 -1.42 6.89
CA PHE A 359 0.57 -1.61 8.31
C PHE A 359 0.78 -0.35 9.10
N TYR A 360 -0.12 -0.15 10.05
CA TYR A 360 -0.18 1.01 10.89
C TYR A 360 -0.51 0.60 12.32
N PRO A 361 0.07 1.29 13.32
CA PRO A 361 -0.28 1.02 14.71
C PRO A 361 -1.74 1.42 14.96
N VAL A 362 -2.44 0.59 15.74
CA VAL A 362 -3.73 0.95 16.32
C VAL A 362 -3.43 1.61 17.66
N LEU A 363 -3.66 2.92 17.70
CA LEU A 363 -3.43 3.76 18.87
C LEU A 363 -4.76 3.99 19.60
N PRO A 364 -4.73 4.39 20.89
CA PRO A 364 -5.93 4.45 21.73
C PRO A 364 -7.07 5.32 21.17
N VAL A 365 -6.75 6.37 20.41
CA VAL A 365 -7.73 7.27 19.76
C VAL A 365 -8.51 6.59 18.62
N TYR A 366 -7.92 5.58 17.98
CA TYR A 366 -8.48 4.91 16.79
C TYR A 366 -9.22 3.61 17.13
N SER A 367 -9.63 3.48 18.40
CA SER A 367 -10.16 2.25 18.98
C SER A 367 -11.68 2.08 18.89
N TYR A 368 -12.41 3.05 18.34
CA TYR A 368 -13.89 3.01 18.30
C TYR A 368 -14.46 1.69 17.77
N PHE A 369 -13.87 1.15 16.71
CA PHE A 369 -14.32 -0.10 16.08
C PHE A 369 -13.87 -1.36 16.82
N ASP A 370 -12.96 -1.23 17.79
CA ASP A 370 -12.54 -2.34 18.65
C ASP A 370 -13.55 -2.61 19.77
N VAL A 371 -14.31 -1.59 20.18
CA VAL A 371 -15.35 -1.70 21.22
C VAL A 371 -16.60 -2.43 20.69
N TYR A 372 -16.85 -2.40 19.37
CA TYR A 372 -18.02 -3.04 18.74
C TYR A 372 -17.76 -4.46 18.21
N ASN A 373 -16.50 -4.92 18.15
CA ASN A 373 -16.17 -6.31 17.91
C ASN A 373 -16.27 -7.13 19.21
N LEU A 374 -17.51 -7.40 19.65
CA LEU A 374 -18.01 -8.56 20.43
C LEU A 374 -17.04 -9.41 21.29
N VAL A 375 -16.05 -8.81 21.96
CA VAL A 375 -15.39 -9.40 23.10
C VAL A 375 -15.68 -8.50 24.28
N GLU A 376 -16.92 -8.57 24.74
CA GLU A 376 -17.29 -8.20 26.10
C GLU A 376 -16.47 -9.06 27.06
N SER A 377 -15.26 -8.62 27.38
CA SER A 377 -14.71 -8.87 28.70
C SER A 377 -14.55 -7.52 29.37
N PRO A 378 -15.34 -7.23 30.42
CA PRO A 378 -15.13 -6.07 31.29
C PRO A 378 -13.70 -5.99 31.87
N ASP A 379 -12.94 -7.09 31.78
CA ASP A 379 -11.55 -7.23 32.24
C ASP A 379 -10.51 -7.23 31.10
N SER A 380 -10.88 -7.11 29.82
CA SER A 380 -9.88 -6.97 28.75
C SER A 380 -9.37 -5.53 28.71
N HIS A 381 -8.26 -5.29 29.42
CA HIS A 381 -7.47 -4.08 29.20
C HIS A 381 -7.25 -3.89 27.70
N TYR A 382 -7.67 -2.73 27.18
CA TYR A 382 -7.36 -2.36 25.81
C TYR A 382 -5.85 -2.14 25.71
N ILE A 383 -5.15 -3.11 25.11
CA ILE A 383 -3.70 -3.09 24.83
C ILE A 383 -3.48 -2.38 23.49
N ASP A 384 -2.77 -1.27 23.37
CA ASP A 384 -2.47 -0.71 22.04
C ASP A 384 -1.26 -1.42 21.37
N THR A 385 -0.90 -1.03 20.13
CA THR A 385 0.27 -1.62 19.46
C THR A 385 1.57 -1.44 20.26
N ILE A 386 1.73 -0.33 20.98
CA ILE A 386 2.93 -0.05 21.76
C ILE A 386 3.00 -1.01 22.95
N GLU A 387 1.90 -1.15 23.67
CA GLU A 387 1.78 -2.07 24.79
C GLU A 387 1.94 -3.53 24.34
N ALA A 388 1.38 -3.92 23.19
CA ALA A 388 1.55 -5.26 22.64
C ALA A 388 3.03 -5.59 22.34
N ILE A 389 3.77 -4.64 21.76
CA ILE A 389 5.23 -4.79 21.53
C ILE A 389 5.99 -4.90 22.86
N ASN A 390 5.65 -4.08 23.85
CA ASN A 390 6.30 -4.11 25.17
C ASN A 390 6.07 -5.44 25.89
N ASN A 391 4.82 -5.95 25.87
CA ASN A 391 4.47 -7.23 26.48
C ASN A 391 5.16 -8.38 25.76
N PHE A 392 5.20 -8.37 24.42
CA PHE A 392 5.93 -9.36 23.62
C PHE A 392 7.41 -9.43 24.05
N ASN A 393 8.10 -8.28 24.07
CA ASN A 393 9.51 -8.25 24.49
C ASN A 393 9.67 -8.69 25.94
N THR A 394 8.80 -8.26 26.84
CA THR A 394 8.87 -8.62 28.27
C THR A 394 8.69 -10.12 28.47
N ASN A 395 7.74 -10.73 27.77
CA ASN A 395 7.42 -12.15 27.89
C ASN A 395 8.57 -13.05 27.44
N PHE A 396 9.27 -12.70 26.35
CA PHE A 396 10.40 -13.51 25.84
C PHE A 396 11.78 -13.10 26.37
N SER A 397 11.88 -11.97 27.08
CA SER A 397 13.14 -11.55 27.70
C SER A 397 13.48 -12.36 28.96
N LYS A 398 14.71 -12.19 29.45
CA LYS A 398 15.19 -12.85 30.66
C LYS A 398 14.30 -12.52 31.86
N GLY A 399 13.84 -13.55 32.57
CA GLY A 399 12.89 -13.48 33.67
C GLY A 399 11.42 -13.40 33.22
N GLY A 400 11.16 -13.41 31.91
CA GLY A 400 9.82 -13.34 31.32
C GLY A 400 9.09 -14.69 31.33
N TYR A 401 7.78 -14.64 31.16
CA TYR A 401 6.92 -15.83 31.20
C TYR A 401 7.27 -16.88 30.14
N LEU A 402 7.77 -16.47 28.97
CA LEU A 402 8.08 -17.32 27.82
C LEU A 402 9.58 -17.42 27.55
N GLU A 403 10.44 -17.06 28.50
CA GLU A 403 11.91 -17.02 28.32
C GLU A 403 12.47 -18.34 27.74
N GLU A 404 12.02 -19.49 28.24
CA GLU A 404 12.55 -20.79 27.81
C GLU A 404 12.28 -21.12 26.33
N PHE A 405 11.31 -20.44 25.72
CA PHE A 405 10.91 -20.62 24.33
C PHE A 405 11.51 -19.58 23.38
N ALA A 406 12.17 -18.54 23.90
CA ALA A 406 12.69 -17.42 23.10
C ALA A 406 13.55 -17.90 21.92
N ASN A 407 14.52 -18.77 22.17
CA ASN A 407 15.39 -19.31 21.12
C ASN A 407 14.65 -20.21 20.12
N ASP A 408 13.62 -20.95 20.57
CA ASP A 408 12.88 -21.87 19.70
C ASP A 408 12.03 -21.11 18.69
N VAL A 409 11.46 -19.97 19.11
CA VAL A 409 10.67 -19.10 18.24
C VAL A 409 11.55 -18.11 17.46
N GLY A 410 12.82 -17.95 17.84
CA GLY A 410 13.77 -17.07 17.18
C GLY A 410 13.73 -15.63 17.67
N TYR A 411 13.29 -15.39 18.91
CA TYR A 411 13.38 -14.08 19.56
C TYR A 411 14.83 -13.73 19.90
N ASP A 412 15.29 -12.54 19.50
CA ASP A 412 16.61 -12.01 19.82
C ASP A 412 16.51 -10.88 20.84
N GLY A 413 16.88 -11.16 22.10
CA GLY A 413 16.89 -10.18 23.17
C GLY A 413 17.88 -9.02 22.98
N ASN A 414 18.87 -9.13 22.08
CA ASN A 414 19.78 -8.03 21.75
C ASN A 414 19.22 -7.11 20.65
N ASN A 415 18.23 -7.58 19.91
CA ASN A 415 17.59 -6.86 18.81
C ASN A 415 16.07 -6.91 18.96
N GLN A 416 15.61 -6.33 20.07
CA GLN A 416 14.20 -6.32 20.46
C GLN A 416 13.32 -5.65 19.42
N LEU A 417 12.04 -6.04 19.40
CA LEU A 417 11.05 -5.42 18.54
C LEU A 417 10.72 -4.03 19.08
N THR A 418 10.68 -3.03 18.21
CA THR A 418 10.29 -1.66 18.54
C THR A 418 9.32 -1.16 17.50
N LEU A 419 8.58 -0.10 17.81
CA LEU A 419 7.75 0.56 16.81
C LEU A 419 8.57 1.06 15.60
N GLY A 420 9.86 1.36 15.78
CA GLY A 420 10.75 1.87 14.72
C GLY A 420 11.22 0.79 13.74
N ASN A 421 11.61 -0.39 14.24
CA ASN A 421 12.17 -1.48 13.42
C ASN A 421 11.13 -2.52 12.97
N PHE A 422 9.85 -2.38 13.38
CA PHE A 422 8.80 -3.35 13.07
C PHE A 422 8.67 -3.65 11.57
N GLY A 423 8.67 -2.61 10.72
CA GLY A 423 8.59 -2.76 9.27
C GLY A 423 9.73 -3.61 8.68
N GLU A 424 10.95 -3.46 9.20
CA GLU A 424 12.13 -4.21 8.77
C GLU A 424 12.08 -5.67 9.22
N LYS A 425 11.40 -5.93 10.36
CA LYS A 425 11.25 -7.24 10.98
C LYS A 425 9.99 -8.02 10.56
N ILE A 426 9.16 -7.51 9.64
CA ILE A 426 7.89 -8.18 9.28
C ILE A 426 8.08 -9.63 8.80
N ASP A 427 9.08 -9.91 7.98
CA ASP A 427 9.33 -11.27 7.51
C ASP A 427 9.89 -12.17 8.64
N GLU A 428 10.66 -11.61 9.58
CA GLU A 428 11.09 -12.31 10.80
C GLU A 428 9.87 -12.71 11.64
N LEU A 429 8.91 -11.79 11.81
CA LEU A 429 7.66 -12.04 12.54
C LEU A 429 6.77 -13.08 11.84
N CYS A 430 6.69 -13.08 10.51
CA CYS A 430 5.97 -14.13 9.76
C CYS A 430 6.62 -15.51 10.00
N ASN A 431 7.94 -15.60 9.96
CA ASN A 431 8.64 -16.86 10.24
C ASN A 431 8.53 -17.29 11.71
N MET A 432 8.34 -16.35 12.62
CA MET A 432 8.16 -16.61 14.04
C MET A 432 6.76 -17.17 14.34
N GLU A 433 5.74 -16.74 13.60
CA GLU A 433 4.35 -17.21 13.70
C GLU A 433 4.28 -18.74 13.60
N GLU A 434 4.88 -19.33 12.55
CA GLU A 434 4.93 -20.78 12.34
C GLU A 434 5.59 -21.51 13.52
N LYS A 435 6.68 -20.94 14.06
CA LYS A 435 7.40 -21.52 15.20
C LYS A 435 6.59 -21.42 16.49
N ILE A 436 5.96 -20.28 16.74
CA ILE A 436 5.08 -20.09 17.91
C ILE A 436 3.95 -21.11 17.87
N TYR A 437 3.30 -21.28 16.71
CA TYR A 437 2.26 -22.29 16.56
C TYR A 437 2.79 -23.70 16.92
N ARG A 438 3.95 -24.07 16.39
CA ARG A 438 4.54 -25.38 16.64
C ARG A 438 4.95 -25.61 18.10
N PHE A 439 5.61 -24.64 18.74
CA PHE A 439 6.20 -24.83 20.07
C PHE A 439 5.23 -24.51 21.21
N LEU A 440 4.48 -23.40 21.09
CA LEU A 440 3.63 -22.89 22.16
C LEU A 440 2.19 -23.40 22.03
N TYR A 441 1.59 -23.32 20.84
CA TYR A 441 0.20 -23.76 20.66
C TYR A 441 0.08 -25.28 20.75
N VAL A 442 0.82 -26.04 19.92
CA VAL A 442 0.72 -27.51 19.94
C VAL A 442 1.27 -28.12 21.24
N GLY A 443 2.34 -27.56 21.81
CA GLY A 443 2.99 -28.13 23.00
C GLY A 443 2.34 -27.76 24.34
N TYR A 444 1.81 -26.54 24.44
CA TYR A 444 1.37 -25.93 25.70
C TYR A 444 -0.04 -25.34 25.63
N ASN A 445 -0.72 -25.43 24.47
CA ASN A 445 -2.04 -24.86 24.24
C ASN A 445 -2.10 -23.35 24.52
N ILE A 446 -0.99 -22.65 24.24
CA ILE A 446 -0.93 -21.19 24.31
C ILE A 446 -1.34 -20.64 22.96
N ASP A 447 -2.43 -19.87 22.95
CA ASP A 447 -2.90 -19.21 21.75
C ASP A 447 -1.91 -18.13 21.28
N ILE A 448 -1.69 -18.03 19.98
CA ILE A 448 -0.72 -17.09 19.41
C ILE A 448 -1.05 -15.63 19.73
N SER A 449 -2.34 -15.28 19.84
CA SER A 449 -2.75 -13.92 20.22
C SER A 449 -2.45 -13.60 21.69
N SER A 450 -2.24 -14.61 22.54
CA SER A 450 -1.99 -14.41 23.97
C SER A 450 -0.54 -14.07 24.32
N ILE A 451 0.40 -14.19 23.36
CA ILE A 451 1.83 -13.92 23.60
C ILE A 451 2.12 -12.45 23.91
N VAL A 452 1.19 -11.55 23.60
CA VAL A 452 1.25 -10.10 23.89
C VAL A 452 0.45 -9.70 25.12
N ASN A 453 -0.11 -10.67 25.86
CA ASN A 453 -0.76 -10.37 27.13
C ASN A 453 0.28 -10.01 28.18
N ASP A 454 -0.14 -9.19 29.14
CA ASP A 454 0.69 -8.92 30.31
C ASP A 454 0.73 -10.16 31.23
N PHE A 455 1.90 -10.80 31.28
CA PHE A 455 2.19 -11.90 32.20
C PHE A 455 3.10 -11.48 33.35
N THR A 456 3.31 -10.18 33.56
CA THR A 456 4.14 -9.67 34.65
C THR A 456 3.67 -10.22 35.99
N GLY A 457 4.61 -10.78 36.75
CA GLY A 457 4.34 -11.39 38.06
C GLY A 457 3.83 -12.83 38.04
N ARG A 458 3.65 -13.45 36.84
CA ARG A 458 3.41 -14.89 36.73
C ARG A 458 4.72 -15.67 36.80
N GLU A 459 4.67 -16.89 37.33
CA GLU A 459 5.81 -17.81 37.28
C GLU A 459 6.14 -18.18 35.82
N PRO A 460 7.43 -18.20 35.43
CA PRO A 460 7.84 -18.58 34.09
C PRO A 460 7.28 -19.94 33.66
N LEU A 461 6.86 -20.03 32.39
CA LEU A 461 6.47 -21.30 31.81
C LEU A 461 7.71 -22.14 31.51
N HIS A 462 7.78 -23.28 32.16
CA HIS A 462 8.86 -24.25 31.96
C HIS A 462 8.49 -25.31 30.93
N LYS A 463 9.49 -25.74 30.16
CA LYS A 463 9.34 -26.84 29.21
C LYS A 463 9.01 -28.14 29.94
N LYS A 464 8.14 -28.95 29.33
CA LYS A 464 7.87 -30.33 29.79
C LYS A 464 9.10 -31.20 29.46
N ASP A 465 9.55 -31.98 30.45
CA ASP A 465 10.65 -32.95 30.33
C ASP A 465 10.38 -34.05 29.29
#